data_AF-A0A0Q4S5D8-F1
#
_entry.id   AF-A0A0Q4S5D8-F1
#
_cell.length_a   1.000
_cell.length_b   1.000
_cell.length_c   1.000
_cell.angle_alpha   90.00
_cell.angle_beta   90.00
_cell.angle_gamma   90.00
#
_symmetry.space_group_name_H-M   'P 1'
#
loop_
_entity.id
_entity.type
_entity.pdbx_description
1 polymer ?
#
loop_
_entity_poly.entity_id
_entity_poly.type
_entity_poly.pdbx_seq_one_letter_code
_entity_poly.pdbx_strand_id
1 'polypeptide(L)'
;MNDFKFSGHDTFHCRQQWLSKGVKIVDSQGYAVFNKPEIAISKLGVGKNMVQSIQHWLKAFGLINDKHEVLEISKKIFLDDFKFDPYLEDEGTLWLLQYKICQTNYASIFNLIFTEYFNDKVSLEFSESQIIQFIEKKLRDNNEREVSVNTLISDYKVFTKSYATPTKSLKTIEDDFNSPLLELGLISQLNTKNNNGETVFRINKEVRNSIPIPILAYCILDYLTSRNEISYDEIRKTIGSYFCLSNDGLDNLVEELCIEFPAFIYKDDAGIRQIQVKGIPEDFQNQLLESYYGV
;
A
#
# COMPACT_ATOMS: atom_id res chain seq x y z
N MET A 1 10.40 13.75 10.32
CA MET A 1 10.99 12.51 9.77
C MET A 1 10.27 11.38 10.46
N ASN A 2 9.63 10.49 9.71
CA ASN A 2 9.18 9.24 10.31
C ASN A 2 10.41 8.33 10.39
N ASP A 3 10.80 7.95 11.60
CA ASP A 3 11.82 6.94 11.84
C ASP A 3 11.46 5.66 11.07
N PHE A 4 12.45 4.98 10.50
CA PHE A 4 12.19 3.72 9.83
C PHE A 4 11.62 2.69 10.80
N LYS A 5 10.54 2.04 10.39
CA LYS A 5 9.83 1.06 11.19
C LYS A 5 9.78 -0.29 10.50
N PHE A 6 10.37 -1.25 11.21
CA PHE A 6 10.35 -2.67 10.87
C PHE A 6 9.71 -3.45 12.02
N SER A 7 9.17 -4.63 11.75
CA SER A 7 8.43 -5.50 12.68
C SER A 7 7.06 -4.96 13.15
N GLY A 8 6.42 -5.70 14.07
CA GLY A 8 5.10 -5.40 14.63
C GLY A 8 3.96 -6.22 14.01
N HIS A 9 4.18 -6.81 12.84
CA HIS A 9 3.23 -7.71 12.17
C HIS A 9 3.30 -9.16 12.67
N ASP A 10 4.13 -9.47 13.68
CA ASP A 10 4.32 -10.82 14.24
C ASP A 10 4.54 -11.92 13.19
N THR A 11 5.32 -11.63 12.15
CA THR A 11 5.62 -12.52 10.99
C THR A 11 4.43 -12.87 10.08
N PHE A 12 3.25 -12.28 10.28
CA PHE A 12 2.08 -12.48 9.43
C PHE A 12 1.94 -11.36 8.39
N HIS A 13 1.69 -11.74 7.13
CA HIS A 13 1.17 -10.80 6.13
C HIS A 13 -0.29 -10.46 6.43
N CYS A 14 -0.77 -9.33 5.91
CA CYS A 14 -2.16 -8.92 6.09
C CYS A 14 -3.09 -9.88 5.36
N ARG A 15 -4.18 -10.29 6.02
CA ARG A 15 -5.25 -11.10 5.41
C ARG A 15 -6.47 -10.21 5.12
N GLN A 16 -7.17 -10.46 4.02
CA GLN A 16 -8.27 -9.64 3.50
C GLN A 16 -9.30 -9.27 4.59
N GLN A 17 -9.78 -10.25 5.34
CA GLN A 17 -10.80 -10.06 6.38
C GLN A 17 -10.31 -9.32 7.64
N TRP A 18 -9.00 -9.15 7.83
CA TRP A 18 -8.43 -8.53 9.02
C TRP A 18 -8.70 -7.03 9.09
N LEU A 19 -8.62 -6.34 7.95
CA LEU A 19 -8.83 -4.89 7.88
C LEU A 19 -10.28 -4.54 8.24
N SER A 20 -11.24 -5.22 7.61
CA SER A 20 -12.68 -5.05 7.89
C SER A 20 -13.02 -5.32 9.36
N LYS A 21 -12.63 -6.49 9.90
CA LYS A 21 -12.86 -6.83 11.31
C LYS A 21 -12.19 -5.85 12.27
N GLY A 22 -10.96 -5.45 11.95
CA GLY A 22 -10.16 -4.51 12.75
C GLY A 22 -10.78 -3.11 12.79
N VAL A 23 -11.26 -2.60 11.67
CA VAL A 23 -11.95 -1.31 11.62
C VAL A 23 -13.27 -1.37 12.39
N LYS A 24 -14.11 -2.38 12.13
CA LYS A 24 -15.41 -2.55 12.81
C LYS A 24 -15.28 -2.67 14.33
N ILE A 25 -14.27 -3.39 14.84
CA ILE A 25 -14.06 -3.51 16.29
C ILE A 25 -13.56 -2.21 16.93
N VAL A 26 -12.67 -1.47 16.26
CA VAL A 26 -12.16 -0.19 16.77
C VAL A 26 -13.28 0.86 16.79
N ASP A 27 -14.08 0.94 15.73
CA ASP A 27 -15.21 1.88 15.66
C ASP A 27 -16.25 1.60 16.76
N SER A 28 -16.62 0.33 16.97
CA SER A 28 -17.68 -0.04 17.90
C SER A 28 -17.28 -0.19 19.37
N GLN A 29 -16.02 -0.51 19.68
CA GLN A 29 -15.54 -0.78 21.05
C GLN A 29 -14.41 0.15 21.51
N GLY A 30 -13.88 0.97 20.60
CA GLY A 30 -12.65 1.73 20.81
C GLY A 30 -11.40 0.85 20.74
N TYR A 31 -10.26 1.47 20.42
CA TYR A 31 -8.97 0.77 20.27
C TYR A 31 -8.50 0.02 21.53
N ALA A 32 -8.93 0.47 22.71
CA ALA A 32 -8.58 -0.16 23.99
C ALA A 32 -9.04 -1.63 24.10
N VAL A 33 -9.94 -2.10 23.22
CA VAL A 33 -10.32 -3.51 23.11
C VAL A 33 -9.12 -4.44 22.89
N PHE A 34 -8.10 -3.98 22.16
CA PHE A 34 -6.89 -4.77 21.91
C PHE A 34 -6.04 -5.01 23.15
N ASN A 35 -6.20 -4.19 24.19
CA ASN A 35 -5.55 -4.40 25.50
C ASN A 35 -6.28 -5.45 26.37
N LYS A 36 -7.39 -6.02 25.87
CA LYS A 36 -8.18 -7.07 26.53
C LYS A 36 -8.12 -8.34 25.67
N PRO A 37 -7.07 -9.18 25.82
CA PRO A 37 -6.79 -10.27 24.89
C PRO A 37 -7.98 -11.22 24.69
N GLU A 38 -8.67 -11.60 25.76
CA GLU A 38 -9.82 -12.51 25.69
C GLU A 38 -10.95 -11.96 24.80
N ILE A 39 -11.26 -10.66 24.94
CA ILE A 39 -12.30 -9.98 24.15
C ILE A 39 -11.84 -9.84 22.70
N ALA A 40 -10.61 -9.39 22.47
CA ALA A 40 -10.09 -9.18 21.12
C ALA A 40 -9.99 -10.50 20.33
N ILE A 41 -9.50 -11.57 20.96
CA ILE A 41 -9.43 -12.93 20.38
C ILE A 41 -10.83 -13.41 20.01
N SER A 42 -11.79 -13.29 20.93
CA SER A 42 -13.18 -13.73 20.70
C SER A 42 -13.86 -12.94 19.58
N LYS A 43 -13.72 -11.61 19.57
CA LYS A 43 -14.38 -10.73 18.59
C LYS A 43 -13.79 -10.84 17.20
N LEU A 44 -12.46 -10.94 17.08
CA LEU A 44 -11.78 -11.08 15.79
C LEU A 44 -11.81 -12.51 15.26
N GLY A 45 -11.94 -13.50 16.17
CA GLY A 45 -11.88 -14.92 15.85
C GLY A 45 -10.48 -15.37 15.43
N VAL A 46 -9.44 -14.83 16.06
CA VAL A 46 -8.03 -15.11 15.72
C VAL A 46 -7.17 -15.28 16.96
N GLY A 47 -5.99 -15.88 16.82
CA GLY A 47 -5.04 -16.07 17.93
C GLY A 47 -4.38 -14.75 18.41
N LYS A 48 -3.79 -14.79 19.62
CA LYS A 48 -3.17 -13.62 20.28
C LYS A 48 -2.16 -12.84 19.39
N ASN A 49 -1.26 -13.53 18.69
CA ASN A 49 -0.26 -12.88 17.83
C ASN A 49 -0.91 -12.26 16.58
N MET A 50 -1.98 -12.87 16.07
CA MET A 50 -2.74 -12.29 14.96
C MET A 50 -3.47 -11.01 15.39
N VAL A 51 -3.93 -10.89 16.65
CA VAL A 51 -4.49 -9.63 17.18
C VAL A 51 -3.45 -8.50 17.13
N GLN A 52 -2.19 -8.78 17.45
CA GLN A 52 -1.11 -7.78 17.34
C GLN A 52 -0.82 -7.43 15.88
N SER A 53 -0.79 -8.43 15.00
CA SER A 53 -0.62 -8.22 13.56
C SER A 53 -1.75 -7.37 12.96
N ILE A 54 -3.01 -7.60 13.35
CA ILE A 54 -4.16 -6.78 12.91
C ILE A 54 -3.95 -5.32 13.30
N GLN A 55 -3.55 -5.03 14.55
CA GLN A 55 -3.25 -3.65 14.97
C GLN A 55 -2.13 -3.02 14.13
N HIS A 56 -1.08 -3.78 13.82
CA HIS A 56 -0.02 -3.30 12.93
C HIS A 56 -0.58 -2.94 11.56
N TRP A 57 -1.39 -3.81 10.94
CA TRP A 57 -1.92 -3.56 9.59
C TRP A 57 -2.92 -2.41 9.54
N LEU A 58 -3.77 -2.24 10.56
CA LEU A 58 -4.65 -1.07 10.65
C LEU A 58 -3.86 0.25 10.61
N LYS A 59 -2.68 0.28 11.26
CA LYS A 59 -1.77 1.43 11.22
C LYS A 59 -1.00 1.52 9.91
N ALA A 60 -0.52 0.38 9.38
CA ALA A 60 0.25 0.31 8.15
C ALA A 60 -0.52 0.82 6.93
N PHE A 61 -1.78 0.43 6.81
CA PHE A 61 -2.69 0.91 5.76
C PHE A 61 -3.32 2.28 6.08
N GLY A 62 -2.90 2.94 7.16
CA GLY A 62 -3.44 4.25 7.54
C GLY A 62 -4.95 4.23 7.79
N LEU A 63 -5.51 3.12 8.27
CA LEU A 63 -6.95 2.99 8.51
C LEU A 63 -7.39 3.61 9.84
N ILE A 64 -6.44 3.74 10.76
CA ILE A 64 -6.58 4.46 12.02
C ILE A 64 -5.48 5.51 12.14
N ASN A 65 -5.76 6.62 12.82
CA ASN A 65 -4.77 7.67 13.08
C ASN A 65 -3.90 7.35 14.32
N ASP A 66 -2.95 8.24 14.62
CA ASP A 66 -2.06 8.12 15.79
C ASP A 66 -2.80 8.18 17.14
N LYS A 67 -4.02 8.74 17.16
CA LYS A 67 -4.93 8.73 18.32
C LYS A 67 -5.78 7.46 18.38
N HIS A 68 -5.54 6.52 17.48
CA HIS A 68 -6.27 5.27 17.31
C HIS A 68 -7.76 5.43 16.95
N GLU A 69 -8.11 6.51 16.28
CA GLU A 69 -9.45 6.76 15.76
C GLU A 69 -9.54 6.26 14.32
N VAL A 70 -10.68 5.66 13.97
CA VAL A 70 -10.96 5.21 12.60
C VAL A 70 -11.11 6.43 11.69
N LEU A 71 -10.34 6.46 10.59
CA LEU A 71 -10.42 7.54 9.61
C LEU A 71 -11.72 7.46 8.80
N GLU A 72 -12.18 8.60 8.28
CA GLU A 72 -13.42 8.70 7.50
C GLU A 72 -13.43 7.73 6.30
N ILE A 73 -12.33 7.69 5.53
CA ILE A 73 -12.21 6.75 4.40
C ILE A 73 -12.34 5.30 4.83
N SER A 74 -11.76 4.93 5.98
CA SER A 74 -11.86 3.57 6.53
C SER A 74 -13.30 3.24 6.91
N LYS A 75 -14.05 4.23 7.42
CA LYS A 75 -15.47 4.06 7.71
C LYS A 75 -16.25 3.82 6.43
N LYS A 76 -16.01 4.63 5.40
CA LYS A 76 -16.68 4.49 4.10
C LYS A 76 -16.42 3.13 3.46
N ILE A 77 -15.18 2.64 3.50
CA ILE A 77 -14.82 1.33 2.93
C ILE A 77 -15.46 0.18 3.73
N PHE A 78 -15.28 0.15 5.05
CA PHE A 78 -15.51 -1.06 5.85
C PHE A 78 -16.80 -1.09 6.66
N LEU A 79 -17.45 0.05 6.94
CA LEU A 79 -18.70 0.04 7.70
C LEU A 79 -19.89 -0.15 6.77
N ASP A 80 -20.86 -0.94 7.25
CA ASP A 80 -21.96 -1.44 6.43
C ASP A 80 -22.93 -0.32 5.97
N ASP A 81 -22.86 0.85 6.61
CA ASP A 81 -23.70 2.01 6.30
C ASP A 81 -23.35 2.71 4.97
N PHE A 82 -22.12 2.53 4.46
CA PHE A 82 -21.60 3.31 3.32
C PHE A 82 -21.55 2.54 1.99
N LYS A 83 -21.68 1.21 2.02
CA LYS A 83 -21.78 0.35 0.83
C LYS A 83 -20.65 0.48 -0.21
N PHE A 84 -19.43 0.86 0.19
CA PHE A 84 -18.29 0.87 -0.73
C PHE A 84 -17.81 -0.56 -1.00
N ASP A 85 -16.88 -1.08 -0.19
CA ASP A 85 -16.28 -2.40 -0.41
C ASP A 85 -15.76 -3.01 0.91
N PRO A 86 -16.68 -3.43 1.80
CA PRO A 86 -16.30 -3.94 3.13
C PRO A 86 -15.59 -5.30 3.09
N TYR A 87 -15.55 -5.95 1.92
CA TYR A 87 -14.97 -7.27 1.70
C TYR A 87 -13.70 -7.23 0.85
N LEU A 88 -13.31 -6.08 0.28
CA LEU A 88 -12.14 -5.92 -0.58
C LEU A 88 -12.24 -6.76 -1.85
N GLU A 89 -13.41 -6.75 -2.49
CA GLU A 89 -13.67 -7.46 -3.75
C GLU A 89 -13.49 -6.55 -4.98
N ASP A 90 -13.37 -5.24 -4.77
CA ASP A 90 -13.20 -4.25 -5.83
C ASP A 90 -11.71 -3.88 -6.02
N GLU A 91 -11.21 -3.99 -7.27
CA GLU A 91 -9.81 -3.71 -7.60
C GLU A 91 -9.39 -2.28 -7.25
N GLY A 92 -10.30 -1.30 -7.39
CA GLY A 92 -10.06 0.10 -7.01
C GLY A 92 -9.79 0.27 -5.51
N THR A 93 -10.47 -0.48 -4.65
CA THR A 93 -10.17 -0.53 -3.22
C THR A 93 -8.77 -1.08 -2.96
N LEU A 94 -8.36 -2.10 -3.71
CA LEU A 94 -7.02 -2.68 -3.60
C LEU A 94 -5.93 -1.68 -4.02
N TRP A 95 -6.15 -0.94 -5.10
CA TRP A 95 -5.26 0.16 -5.52
C TRP A 95 -5.16 1.25 -4.45
N LEU A 96 -6.30 1.62 -3.83
CA LEU A 96 -6.31 2.57 -2.73
C LEU A 96 -5.51 2.06 -1.52
N LEU A 97 -5.65 0.78 -1.16
CA LEU A 97 -4.86 0.16 -0.09
C LEU A 97 -3.37 0.11 -0.43
N GLN A 98 -3.00 -0.17 -1.68
CA GLN A 98 -1.61 -0.11 -2.14
C GLN A 98 -1.02 1.29 -1.99
N TYR A 99 -1.77 2.32 -2.39
CA TYR A 99 -1.37 3.70 -2.18
C TYR A 99 -1.18 3.99 -0.68
N LYS A 100 -2.16 3.61 0.17
CA LYS A 100 -2.10 3.89 1.61
C LYS A 100 -0.94 3.21 2.33
N ILE A 101 -0.64 1.92 2.06
CA ILE A 101 0.48 1.24 2.74
C ILE A 101 1.84 1.89 2.43
N CYS A 102 2.03 2.37 1.21
CA CYS A 102 3.24 3.09 0.84
C CYS A 102 3.26 4.52 1.37
N GLN A 103 2.15 5.25 1.28
CA GLN A 103 2.07 6.66 1.66
C GLN A 103 2.09 6.86 3.19
N THR A 104 1.37 6.05 3.95
CA THR A 104 1.38 6.09 5.42
C THR A 104 2.78 5.77 5.96
N ASN A 105 3.53 4.93 5.24
CA ASN A 105 4.94 4.60 5.51
C ASN A 105 5.20 4.14 6.96
N TYR A 106 4.23 3.46 7.57
CA TYR A 106 4.37 2.88 8.91
C TYR A 106 5.07 1.51 8.88
N ALA A 107 4.97 0.78 7.77
CA ALA A 107 5.77 -0.43 7.50
C ALA A 107 6.80 -0.09 6.42
N SER A 108 7.98 0.41 6.82
CA SER A 108 8.87 1.14 5.92
C SER A 108 9.40 0.33 4.74
N ILE A 109 9.49 -0.99 4.86
CA ILE A 109 9.93 -1.87 3.78
C ILE A 109 9.07 -1.73 2.51
N PHE A 110 7.77 -1.48 2.66
CA PHE A 110 6.85 -1.32 1.54
C PHE A 110 7.22 -0.07 0.72
N ASN A 111 7.27 1.10 1.37
CA ASN A 111 7.66 2.33 0.69
C ASN A 111 9.06 2.21 0.07
N LEU A 112 10.05 1.80 0.86
CA LEU A 112 11.46 1.73 0.44
C LEU A 112 11.67 0.88 -0.82
N ILE A 113 10.99 -0.26 -0.94
CA ILE A 113 11.14 -1.12 -2.12
C ILE A 113 10.49 -0.48 -3.35
N PHE A 114 9.28 0.06 -3.22
CA PHE A 114 8.57 0.64 -4.37
C PHE A 114 9.18 1.96 -4.85
N THR A 115 9.67 2.83 -3.95
CA THR A 115 10.13 4.18 -4.31
C THR A 115 11.63 4.34 -4.44
N GLU A 116 12.44 3.51 -3.78
CA GLU A 116 13.88 3.76 -3.67
C GLU A 116 14.74 2.63 -4.25
N TYR A 117 14.45 1.37 -3.91
CA TYR A 117 15.34 0.24 -4.23
C TYR A 117 15.65 0.12 -5.73
N PHE A 118 14.67 0.36 -6.60
CA PHE A 118 14.78 0.19 -8.04
C PHE A 118 15.21 1.45 -8.81
N ASN A 119 15.43 2.59 -8.13
CA ASN A 119 15.71 3.86 -8.84
C ASN A 119 16.95 3.81 -9.72
N ASP A 120 18.00 3.13 -9.26
CA ASP A 120 19.29 3.04 -9.94
C ASP A 120 19.58 1.63 -10.47
N LYS A 121 18.53 0.81 -10.64
CA LYS A 121 18.65 -0.59 -11.03
C LYS A 121 18.20 -0.80 -12.47
N VAL A 122 19.03 -1.47 -13.25
CA VAL A 122 18.68 -1.93 -14.60
C VAL A 122 17.72 -3.12 -14.53
N SER A 123 17.92 -4.02 -13.57
CA SER A 123 17.04 -5.17 -13.35
C SER A 123 15.92 -4.81 -12.37
N LEU A 124 14.73 -5.33 -12.65
CA LEU A 124 13.56 -5.27 -11.77
C LEU A 124 13.47 -6.51 -10.85
N GLU A 125 14.54 -7.29 -10.77
CA GLU A 125 14.63 -8.49 -9.93
C GLU A 125 15.32 -8.19 -8.59
N PHE A 126 14.90 -8.91 -7.55
CA PHE A 126 15.43 -8.77 -6.21
C PHE A 126 15.41 -10.08 -5.42
N SER A 127 16.30 -10.20 -4.44
CA SER A 127 16.37 -11.32 -3.49
C SER A 127 16.54 -10.85 -2.05
N GLU A 128 16.40 -11.76 -1.09
CA GLU A 128 16.45 -11.50 0.36
C GLU A 128 17.72 -10.74 0.75
N SER A 129 18.91 -11.27 0.42
CA SER A 129 20.18 -10.61 0.73
C SER A 129 20.30 -9.21 0.14
N GLN A 130 19.78 -8.99 -1.07
CA GLN A 130 19.90 -7.68 -1.73
C GLN A 130 19.03 -6.61 -1.06
N ILE A 131 17.81 -6.98 -0.63
CA ILE A 131 16.92 -6.06 0.09
C ILE A 131 17.48 -5.75 1.48
N ILE A 132 17.98 -6.76 2.20
CA ILE A 132 18.56 -6.56 3.54
C ILE A 132 19.76 -5.63 3.46
N GLN A 133 20.71 -5.88 2.56
CA GLN A 133 21.89 -5.03 2.38
C GLN A 133 21.51 -3.59 2.01
N PHE A 134 20.49 -3.42 1.17
CA PHE A 134 19.95 -2.11 0.82
C PHE A 134 19.39 -1.38 2.05
N ILE A 135 18.55 -2.04 2.84
CA ILE A 135 17.94 -1.44 4.03
C ILE A 135 19.00 -1.11 5.08
N GLU A 136 19.93 -2.02 5.36
CA GLU A 136 21.03 -1.76 6.30
C GLU A 136 21.87 -0.55 5.87
N LYS A 137 22.16 -0.44 4.57
CA LYS A 137 22.84 0.74 4.03
C LYS A 137 21.98 2.00 4.23
N LYS A 138 20.69 1.95 3.91
CA LYS A 138 19.77 3.08 4.09
C LYS A 138 19.73 3.54 5.55
N LEU A 139 19.68 2.62 6.51
CA LEU A 139 19.72 2.93 7.93
C LEU A 139 21.02 3.63 8.34
N ARG A 140 22.17 3.09 7.92
CA ARG A 140 23.48 3.72 8.21
C ARG A 140 23.60 5.12 7.58
N ASP A 141 23.23 5.26 6.32
CA ASP A 141 23.34 6.52 5.58
C ASP A 141 22.43 7.63 6.16
N ASN A 142 21.35 7.26 6.86
CA ASN A 142 20.44 8.19 7.54
C ASN A 142 20.73 8.35 9.05
N ASN A 143 21.80 7.76 9.58
CA ASN A 143 22.14 7.73 11.01
C ASN A 143 21.02 7.15 11.90
N GLU A 144 20.29 6.18 11.37
CA GLU A 144 19.19 5.50 12.05
C GLU A 144 19.71 4.32 12.87
N ARG A 145 18.96 3.91 13.89
CA ARG A 145 19.36 2.77 14.73
C ARG A 145 19.44 1.49 13.90
N GLU A 146 20.51 0.73 14.07
CA GLU A 146 20.63 -0.59 13.46
C GLU A 146 19.50 -1.52 13.88
N VAL A 147 18.94 -2.21 12.90
CA VAL A 147 17.88 -3.21 13.06
C VAL A 147 18.49 -4.59 12.89
N SER A 148 18.04 -5.57 13.69
CA SER A 148 18.59 -6.92 13.59
C SER A 148 18.31 -7.55 12.22
N VAL A 149 19.28 -8.28 11.68
CA VAL A 149 19.12 -9.00 10.40
C VAL A 149 17.90 -9.91 10.41
N ASN A 150 17.63 -10.60 11.53
CA ASN A 150 16.44 -11.46 11.67
C ASN A 150 15.13 -10.68 11.55
N THR A 151 15.07 -9.45 12.06
CA THR A 151 13.92 -8.55 11.88
C THR A 151 13.75 -8.19 10.41
N LEU A 152 14.83 -7.79 9.73
CA LEU A 152 14.77 -7.44 8.30
C LEU A 152 14.37 -8.63 7.42
N ILE A 153 14.88 -9.83 7.70
CA ILE A 153 14.46 -11.09 7.06
C ILE A 153 12.97 -11.32 7.27
N SER A 154 12.47 -11.09 8.50
CA SER A 154 11.05 -11.27 8.81
C SER A 154 10.18 -10.30 8.01
N ASP A 155 10.55 -9.02 7.95
CA ASP A 155 9.83 -8.01 7.18
C ASP A 155 9.86 -8.33 5.68
N TYR A 156 11.02 -8.75 5.14
CA TYR A 156 11.14 -9.17 3.74
C TYR A 156 10.21 -10.33 3.39
N LYS A 157 10.12 -11.34 4.27
CA LYS A 157 9.22 -12.48 4.07
C LYS A 157 7.75 -12.06 4.11
N VAL A 158 7.39 -11.12 4.96
CA VAL A 158 6.04 -10.58 5.03
C VAL A 158 5.71 -9.73 3.80
N PHE A 159 6.63 -8.88 3.37
CA PHE A 159 6.51 -8.09 2.15
C PHE A 159 6.28 -9.00 0.93
N THR A 160 7.15 -9.99 0.70
CA THR A 160 7.03 -10.90 -0.45
C THR A 160 5.73 -11.71 -0.41
N LYS A 161 5.30 -12.19 0.76
CA LYS A 161 3.99 -12.87 0.92
C LYS A 161 2.78 -11.96 0.70
N SER A 162 2.94 -10.64 0.82
CA SER A 162 1.84 -9.70 0.58
C SER A 162 1.54 -9.49 -0.90
N TYR A 163 2.48 -9.83 -1.79
CA TYR A 163 2.38 -9.52 -3.22
C TYR A 163 2.64 -10.70 -4.17
N ALA A 164 3.32 -11.76 -3.72
CA ALA A 164 3.70 -12.87 -4.59
C ALA A 164 3.14 -14.21 -4.07
N THR A 165 2.37 -14.88 -4.93
CA THR A 165 1.94 -16.25 -4.69
C THR A 165 3.13 -17.21 -4.82
N PRO A 166 3.32 -18.14 -3.86
CA PRO A 166 4.37 -19.15 -3.96
C PRO A 166 4.14 -20.09 -5.16
N THR A 167 5.17 -20.31 -5.99
CA THR A 167 5.08 -21.20 -7.16
C THR A 167 4.95 -22.69 -6.82
N LYS A 168 5.20 -23.08 -5.56
CA LYS A 168 5.12 -24.48 -5.09
C LYS A 168 4.60 -24.55 -3.65
N SER A 169 3.28 -24.45 -3.47
CA SER A 169 2.64 -24.67 -2.17
C SER A 169 1.29 -25.37 -2.34
N LEU A 170 1.30 -26.70 -2.46
CA LEU A 170 0.08 -27.53 -2.38
C LEU A 170 -0.36 -27.79 -0.92
N LYS A 171 0.43 -27.38 0.08
CA LYS A 171 0.23 -27.75 1.49
C LYS A 171 -0.32 -26.63 2.39
N THR A 172 -0.28 -25.36 1.97
CA THR A 172 -0.81 -24.21 2.72
C THR A 172 -1.57 -23.24 1.80
N ILE A 173 -2.41 -23.79 0.92
CA ILE A 173 -3.15 -23.03 -0.12
C ILE A 173 -4.07 -21.96 0.47
N GLU A 174 -4.67 -22.17 1.65
CA GLU A 174 -5.60 -21.16 2.18
C GLU A 174 -4.86 -19.95 2.77
N ASP A 175 -3.80 -20.16 3.54
CA ASP A 175 -3.12 -19.07 4.26
C ASP A 175 -2.24 -18.21 3.33
N ASP A 176 -1.72 -18.75 2.23
CA ASP A 176 -0.81 -18.04 1.32
C ASP A 176 -1.55 -17.21 0.24
N PHE A 177 -2.87 -17.36 0.10
CA PHE A 177 -3.69 -16.70 -0.95
C PHE A 177 -4.64 -15.61 -0.42
N ASN A 178 -4.61 -15.34 0.88
CA ASN A 178 -5.58 -14.45 1.53
C ASN A 178 -5.09 -13.00 1.66
N SER A 179 -3.98 -12.61 1.02
CA SER A 179 -3.51 -11.22 1.11
C SER A 179 -4.23 -10.33 0.10
N PRO A 180 -4.79 -9.17 0.52
CA PRO A 180 -5.60 -8.34 -0.37
C PRO A 180 -4.81 -7.79 -1.56
N LEU A 181 -3.49 -7.60 -1.42
CA LEU A 181 -2.67 -7.00 -2.48
C LEU A 181 -2.14 -8.00 -3.52
N LEU A 182 -2.44 -9.30 -3.36
CA LEU A 182 -2.00 -10.33 -4.32
C LEU A 182 -2.61 -10.13 -5.70
N GLU A 183 -3.89 -9.74 -5.75
CA GLU A 183 -4.64 -9.61 -7.01
C GLU A 183 -4.10 -8.51 -7.92
N LEU A 184 -3.44 -7.49 -7.35
CA LEU A 184 -2.81 -6.41 -8.12
C LEU A 184 -1.63 -6.88 -8.98
N GLY A 185 -1.08 -8.07 -8.70
CA GLY A 185 0.01 -8.65 -9.50
C GLY A 185 1.25 -7.76 -9.55
N LEU A 186 1.55 -7.01 -8.48
CA LEU A 186 2.69 -6.07 -8.45
C LEU A 186 4.05 -6.78 -8.42
N ILE A 187 4.11 -7.98 -7.85
CA ILE A 187 5.35 -8.75 -7.69
C ILE A 187 5.11 -10.21 -8.11
N SER A 188 6.05 -10.77 -8.87
CA SER A 188 6.04 -12.19 -9.23
C SER A 188 7.24 -12.91 -8.64
N GLN A 189 7.01 -14.11 -8.13
CA GLN A 189 8.10 -15.04 -7.78
C GLN A 189 8.62 -15.72 -9.06
N LEU A 190 9.93 -15.67 -9.29
CA LEU A 190 10.56 -16.38 -10.40
C LEU A 190 10.82 -17.86 -10.04
N ASN A 191 10.85 -18.71 -11.06
CA ASN A 191 11.14 -20.14 -10.90
C ASN A 191 12.63 -20.45 -10.67
N THR A 192 13.49 -19.45 -10.83
CA THR A 192 14.93 -19.56 -10.67
C THR A 192 15.38 -19.09 -9.29
N LYS A 193 16.45 -19.71 -8.80
CA LYS A 193 17.20 -19.23 -7.65
C LYS A 193 18.43 -18.48 -8.12
N ASN A 194 18.88 -17.49 -7.35
CA ASN A 194 20.16 -16.85 -7.62
C ASN A 194 21.34 -17.77 -7.22
N ASN A 195 22.57 -17.28 -7.41
CA ASN A 195 23.79 -18.03 -7.08
C ASN A 195 23.92 -18.40 -5.60
N ASN A 196 23.21 -17.70 -4.71
CA ASN A 196 23.18 -17.97 -3.27
C ASN A 196 22.06 -18.95 -2.89
N GLY A 197 21.32 -19.50 -3.86
CA GLY A 197 20.19 -20.40 -3.61
C GLY A 197 18.93 -19.70 -3.10
N GLU A 198 18.87 -18.37 -3.16
CA GLU A 198 17.72 -17.57 -2.74
C GLU A 198 16.67 -17.52 -3.83
N THR A 199 15.40 -17.52 -3.43
CA THR A 199 14.29 -17.22 -4.34
C THR A 199 14.42 -15.79 -4.86
N VAL A 200 14.21 -15.62 -6.17
CA VAL A 200 14.23 -14.32 -6.83
C VAL A 200 12.78 -13.88 -7.10
N PHE A 201 12.51 -12.62 -6.85
CA PHE A 201 11.24 -11.95 -7.15
C PHE A 201 11.47 -10.86 -8.19
N ARG A 202 10.42 -10.45 -8.89
CA ARG A 202 10.42 -9.35 -9.86
C ARG A 202 9.28 -8.40 -9.56
N ILE A 203 9.53 -7.09 -9.62
CA ILE A 203 8.47 -6.07 -9.65
C ILE A 203 7.92 -5.93 -11.08
N ASN A 204 6.61 -5.95 -11.23
CA ASN A 204 5.92 -5.91 -12.51
C ASN A 204 5.57 -4.47 -12.88
N LYS A 205 6.52 -3.77 -13.50
CA LYS A 205 6.30 -2.43 -14.06
C LYS A 205 5.57 -2.53 -15.39
N GLU A 206 4.34 -2.01 -15.43
CA GLU A 206 3.42 -2.19 -16.55
C GLU A 206 2.63 -0.91 -16.88
N VAL A 207 1.80 -0.94 -17.92
CA VAL A 207 0.97 0.21 -18.30
C VAL A 207 -0.22 0.38 -17.34
N ARG A 208 -0.84 -0.73 -16.90
CA ARG A 208 -1.94 -0.79 -15.91
C ARG A 208 -3.12 0.13 -16.19
N ASN A 209 -3.63 0.09 -17.42
CA ASN A 209 -4.86 0.80 -17.82
C ASN A 209 -6.13 0.35 -17.05
N SER A 210 -6.05 -0.65 -16.17
CA SER A 210 -7.19 -1.07 -15.32
C SER A 210 -7.39 -0.18 -14.09
N ILE A 211 -6.40 0.66 -13.74
CA ILE A 211 -6.50 1.54 -12.57
C ILE A 211 -7.65 2.55 -12.80
N PRO A 212 -8.69 2.56 -11.95
CA PRO A 212 -9.78 3.50 -12.12
C PRO A 212 -9.32 4.95 -11.93
N ILE A 213 -9.68 5.82 -12.86
CA ILE A 213 -9.31 7.24 -12.84
C ILE A 213 -9.80 7.97 -11.58
N PRO A 214 -11.03 7.73 -11.04
CA PRO A 214 -11.44 8.34 -9.78
C PRO A 214 -10.54 7.95 -8.59
N ILE A 215 -10.02 6.72 -8.57
CA ILE A 215 -9.09 6.25 -7.53
C ILE A 215 -7.74 6.95 -7.68
N LEU A 216 -7.22 7.09 -8.89
CA LEU A 216 -6.00 7.85 -9.15
C LEU A 216 -6.15 9.32 -8.74
N ALA A 217 -7.26 9.96 -9.12
CA ALA A 217 -7.61 11.32 -8.77
C ALA A 217 -7.65 11.49 -7.24
N TYR A 218 -8.31 10.57 -6.52
CA TYR A 218 -8.33 10.55 -5.06
C TYR A 218 -6.90 10.49 -4.49
N CYS A 219 -6.06 9.58 -4.98
CA CYS A 219 -4.69 9.41 -4.49
C CYS A 219 -3.84 10.67 -4.69
N ILE A 220 -3.99 11.35 -5.84
CA ILE A 220 -3.27 12.61 -6.13
C ILE A 220 -3.70 13.71 -5.14
N LEU A 221 -5.01 13.86 -4.90
CA LEU A 221 -5.52 14.86 -3.95
C LEU A 221 -5.08 14.57 -2.51
N ASP A 222 -5.17 13.30 -2.08
CA ASP A 222 -4.70 12.86 -0.77
C ASP A 222 -3.21 13.16 -0.58
N TYR A 223 -2.41 12.94 -1.63
CA TYR A 223 -0.97 13.19 -1.61
C TYR A 223 -0.61 14.69 -1.63
N LEU A 224 -1.39 15.49 -2.34
CA LEU A 224 -1.22 16.94 -2.42
C LEU A 224 -1.52 17.63 -1.08
N THR A 225 -2.47 17.10 -0.29
CA THR A 225 -2.95 17.70 0.95
C THR A 225 -3.47 19.13 0.72
N SER A 226 -2.72 20.18 1.11
CA SER A 226 -3.04 21.59 0.88
C SER A 226 -2.41 22.18 -0.38
N ARG A 227 -1.52 21.43 -1.07
CA ARG A 227 -0.92 21.84 -2.34
C ARG A 227 -1.95 21.70 -3.46
N ASN A 228 -1.77 22.48 -4.53
CA ASN A 228 -2.64 22.46 -5.70
C ASN A 228 -1.88 22.12 -6.99
N GLU A 229 -0.61 21.75 -6.90
CA GLU A 229 0.17 21.33 -8.05
C GLU A 229 1.19 20.26 -7.67
N ILE A 230 1.43 19.34 -8.60
CA ILE A 230 2.39 18.25 -8.47
C ILE A 230 3.12 18.05 -9.79
N SER A 231 4.44 17.93 -9.72
CA SER A 231 5.25 17.67 -10.91
C SER A 231 5.07 16.24 -11.39
N TYR A 232 5.19 16.01 -12.70
CA TYR A 232 5.14 14.68 -13.28
C TYR A 232 6.18 13.73 -12.66
N ASP A 233 7.39 14.23 -12.39
CA ASP A 233 8.45 13.44 -11.76
C ASP A 233 8.11 13.06 -10.31
N GLU A 234 7.41 13.93 -9.58
CA GLU A 234 6.91 13.61 -8.24
C GLU A 234 5.82 12.53 -8.29
N ILE A 235 4.86 12.61 -9.21
CA ILE A 235 3.85 11.55 -9.41
C ILE A 235 4.55 10.23 -9.74
N ARG A 236 5.49 10.26 -10.68
CA ARG A 236 6.26 9.09 -11.13
C ARG A 236 7.01 8.43 -9.98
N LYS A 237 7.69 9.20 -9.14
CA LYS A 237 8.49 8.68 -8.01
C LYS A 237 7.65 8.21 -6.82
N THR A 238 6.38 8.61 -6.76
CA THR A 238 5.46 8.32 -5.65
C THR A 238 4.36 7.38 -6.13
N ILE A 239 3.18 7.90 -6.48
CA ILE A 239 1.99 7.14 -6.88
C ILE A 239 2.32 6.18 -8.04
N GLY A 240 3.07 6.63 -9.04
CA GLY A 240 3.50 5.79 -10.17
C GLY A 240 4.41 4.63 -9.73
N SER A 241 5.34 4.89 -8.80
CA SER A 241 6.17 3.85 -8.19
C SER A 241 5.34 2.88 -7.31
N TYR A 242 4.41 3.40 -6.50
CA TYR A 242 3.52 2.59 -5.66
C TYR A 242 2.70 1.62 -6.51
N PHE A 243 2.23 2.08 -7.68
CA PHE A 243 1.43 1.28 -8.60
C PHE A 243 2.24 0.47 -9.60
N CYS A 244 3.58 0.53 -9.57
CA CYS A 244 4.44 -0.11 -10.54
C CYS A 244 4.09 0.30 -11.99
N LEU A 245 3.92 1.59 -12.24
CA LEU A 245 3.68 2.12 -13.57
C LEU A 245 4.98 2.21 -14.38
N SER A 246 4.88 1.85 -15.65
CA SER A 246 5.78 2.30 -16.71
C SER A 246 5.55 3.79 -16.99
N ASN A 247 6.49 4.44 -17.68
CA ASN A 247 6.30 5.83 -18.07
C ASN A 247 5.07 5.99 -18.99
N ASP A 248 4.92 5.09 -19.98
CA ASP A 248 3.76 5.08 -20.88
C ASP A 248 2.44 4.89 -20.12
N GLY A 249 2.42 4.01 -19.10
CA GLY A 249 1.26 3.83 -18.23
C GLY A 249 0.89 5.08 -17.45
N LEU A 250 1.88 5.77 -16.90
CA LEU A 250 1.65 7.03 -16.20
C LEU A 250 1.17 8.12 -17.17
N ASP A 251 1.76 8.22 -18.37
CA ASP A 251 1.34 9.19 -19.39
C ASP A 251 -0.14 8.96 -19.78
N ASN A 252 -0.53 7.72 -20.06
CA ASN A 252 -1.91 7.37 -20.39
C ASN A 252 -2.89 7.76 -19.27
N LEU A 253 -2.58 7.39 -18.03
CA LEU A 253 -3.45 7.66 -16.89
C LEU A 253 -3.57 9.15 -16.58
N VAL A 254 -2.49 9.93 -16.75
CA VAL A 254 -2.52 11.39 -16.58
C VAL A 254 -3.35 12.05 -17.67
N GLU A 255 -3.24 11.59 -18.92
CA GLU A 255 -4.06 12.08 -20.03
C GLU A 255 -5.54 11.81 -19.75
N GLU A 256 -5.89 10.57 -19.39
CA GLU A 256 -7.27 10.17 -19.09
C GLU A 256 -7.85 10.94 -17.88
N LEU A 257 -7.05 11.11 -16.82
CA LEU A 257 -7.39 11.95 -15.66
C LEU A 257 -7.79 13.37 -16.05
N CYS A 258 -7.02 14.01 -16.92
CA CYS A 258 -7.29 15.39 -17.34
C CYS A 258 -8.51 15.49 -18.27
N ILE A 259 -8.84 14.42 -19.00
CA ILE A 259 -10.05 14.33 -19.82
C ILE A 259 -11.29 14.13 -18.95
N GLU A 260 -11.26 13.17 -18.03
CA GLU A 260 -12.41 12.80 -17.19
C GLU A 260 -12.69 13.86 -16.12
N PHE A 261 -11.65 14.44 -15.53
CA PHE A 261 -11.76 15.44 -14.48
C PHE A 261 -11.06 16.75 -14.88
N PRO A 262 -11.76 17.69 -15.56
CA PRO A 262 -11.20 18.96 -16.02
C PRO A 262 -10.61 19.87 -14.93
N ALA A 263 -10.86 19.54 -13.65
CA ALA A 263 -10.21 20.19 -12.51
C ALA A 263 -8.70 19.89 -12.44
N PHE A 264 -8.24 18.78 -13.00
CA PHE A 264 -6.84 18.42 -13.16
C PHE A 264 -6.34 18.92 -14.51
N ILE A 265 -5.46 19.91 -14.48
CA ILE A 265 -4.97 20.59 -15.67
C ILE A 265 -3.51 20.24 -15.87
N TYR A 266 -3.23 19.47 -16.92
CA TYR A 266 -1.86 19.18 -17.33
C TYR A 266 -1.21 20.42 -17.96
N LYS A 267 0.04 20.69 -17.55
CA LYS A 267 0.89 21.76 -18.10
C LYS A 267 2.25 21.19 -18.50
N ASP A 268 2.71 21.61 -19.66
CA ASP A 268 4.06 21.34 -20.17
C ASP A 268 4.64 22.63 -20.74
N ASP A 269 5.35 23.37 -19.88
CA ASP A 269 6.00 24.64 -20.23
C ASP A 269 7.51 24.48 -20.06
N ALA A 270 8.27 24.75 -21.13
CA ALA A 270 9.73 24.68 -21.14
C ALA A 270 10.32 23.35 -20.60
N GLY A 271 9.61 22.23 -20.79
CA GLY A 271 10.02 20.90 -20.33
C GLY A 271 9.65 20.58 -18.89
N ILE A 272 8.93 21.47 -18.20
CA ILE A 272 8.38 21.22 -16.86
C ILE A 272 6.95 20.67 -17.04
N ARG A 273 6.83 19.36 -16.85
CA ARG A 273 5.55 18.63 -16.88
C ARG A 273 4.95 18.61 -15.47
N GLN A 274 3.71 19.07 -15.31
CA GLN A 274 3.02 19.09 -14.02
C GLN A 274 1.49 19.06 -14.17
N ILE A 275 0.79 18.70 -13.10
CA ILE A 275 -0.66 18.79 -12.98
C ILE A 275 -1.00 19.89 -11.98
N GLN A 276 -1.88 20.81 -12.37
CA GLN A 276 -2.48 21.80 -11.47
C GLN A 276 -3.95 21.46 -11.20
N VAL A 277 -4.33 21.44 -9.93
CA VAL A 277 -5.70 21.21 -9.49
C VAL A 277 -6.39 22.55 -9.24
N LYS A 278 -7.53 22.80 -9.87
CA LYS A 278 -8.27 24.06 -9.74
C LYS A 278 -9.77 23.86 -9.62
N GLY A 279 -10.40 24.73 -8.83
CA GLY A 279 -11.86 24.85 -8.79
C GLY A 279 -12.58 23.64 -8.23
N ILE A 280 -11.92 22.83 -7.40
CA ILE A 280 -12.54 21.67 -6.75
C ILE A 280 -13.37 22.13 -5.53
N PRO A 281 -14.58 21.59 -5.31
CA PRO A 281 -15.32 21.79 -4.06
C PRO A 281 -14.62 21.13 -2.87
N GLU A 282 -14.99 21.53 -1.64
CA GLU A 282 -14.41 20.98 -0.40
C GLU A 282 -14.57 19.45 -0.31
N ASP A 283 -15.72 18.92 -0.72
CA ASP A 283 -16.04 17.48 -0.72
C ASP A 283 -15.63 16.74 -2.00
N PHE A 284 -14.85 17.36 -2.90
CA PHE A 284 -14.55 16.74 -4.21
C PHE A 284 -13.87 15.38 -4.09
N GLN A 285 -12.95 15.24 -3.12
CA GLN A 285 -12.25 13.99 -2.88
C GLN A 285 -13.22 12.85 -2.47
N ASN A 286 -14.25 13.18 -1.68
CA ASN A 286 -15.30 12.25 -1.29
C ASN A 286 -16.19 11.89 -2.48
N GLN A 287 -16.56 12.87 -3.30
CA GLN A 287 -17.38 12.69 -4.50
C GLN A 287 -16.72 11.76 -5.53
N LEU A 288 -15.39 11.81 -5.67
CA LEU A 288 -14.64 10.90 -6.55
C LEU A 288 -14.87 9.44 -6.17
N LEU A 289 -14.82 9.12 -4.88
CA LEU A 289 -15.03 7.77 -4.39
C LEU A 289 -16.50 7.36 -4.45
N GLU A 290 -17.42 8.25 -4.04
CA GLU A 290 -18.86 7.99 -4.11
C GLU A 290 -19.30 7.69 -5.55
N SER A 291 -18.80 8.48 -6.52
CA SER A 291 -19.02 8.22 -7.94
C SER A 291 -18.45 6.89 -8.41
N TYR A 292 -17.29 6.48 -7.90
CA TYR A 292 -16.65 5.21 -8.27
C TYR A 292 -17.41 4.00 -7.73
N TYR A 293 -17.77 4.02 -6.45
CA TYR A 293 -18.52 2.93 -5.79
C TYR A 293 -20.04 2.97 -6.10
N GLY A 294 -20.51 3.98 -6.84
CA GLY A 294 -21.89 4.07 -7.31
C GLY A 294 -22.91 4.39 -6.22
N VAL A 295 -22.54 5.22 -5.25
CA VAL A 295 -23.42 5.66 -4.14
C VAL A 295 -23.76 7.14 -4.18
#